data_AF-A0A7D4JZV2-F1
#
_entry.id   AF-A0A7D4JZV2-F1
#
_cell.length_a   1.000
_cell.length_b   1.000
_cell.length_c   1.000
_cell.angle_alpha   90.00
_cell.angle_beta   90.00
_cell.angle_gamma   90.00
#
_symmetry.space_group_name_H-M   'P 1'
#
loop_
_entity.id
_entity.type
_entity.pdbx_description
1 polymer ?
#
loop_
_entity_poly.entity_id
_entity_poly.type
_entity_poly.pdbx_seq_one_letter_code
_entity_poly.pdbx_strand_id
1 'polypeptide(L)'
;MADKRMFSLKIVDSDLFLDMPLSSQCLYFHLSMRADDDGFVNNPKKIIKIIGANEDDLKILIAKGFVIVFDQGIIVITHWKINNFIRKDRYKPTLYENELHSLSQTKNGMYIKEVGCHLVDQRLSSGQPSIDKGRLDKVSIDKGRGEKENQAAPISFYGKYQNVRLTEEEYHKLKDKLQSHTDIMIEKLSRYIKSSGKYYKDHYVTILNWYEEDKDKLRQKVLNKKMNYDVGESL
;
A
#
# COMPACT_ATOMS: atom_id res chain seq x y z
N MET A 1 -15.16 -30.82 -12.39
CA MET A 1 -14.69 -30.90 -10.99
C MET A 1 -15.29 -29.71 -10.28
N ALA A 2 -15.88 -29.89 -9.09
CA ALA A 2 -16.47 -28.76 -8.36
C ALA A 2 -15.36 -27.84 -7.82
N ASP A 3 -15.49 -26.53 -8.03
CA ASP A 3 -14.60 -25.53 -7.45
C ASP A 3 -14.89 -25.43 -5.95
N LYS A 4 -13.95 -25.91 -5.13
CA LYS A 4 -14.05 -25.82 -3.67
C LYS A 4 -13.28 -24.58 -3.21
N ARG A 5 -13.95 -23.70 -2.49
CA ARG A 5 -13.33 -22.56 -1.80
C ARG A 5 -13.28 -22.85 -0.30
N MET A 6 -12.13 -22.62 0.31
CA MET A 6 -11.89 -22.80 1.75
C MET A 6 -11.77 -21.44 2.43
N PHE A 7 -12.01 -21.40 3.74
CA PHE A 7 -11.84 -20.21 4.57
C PHE A 7 -11.04 -20.57 5.81
N SER A 8 -10.05 -19.75 6.15
CA SER A 8 -9.27 -19.93 7.36
C SER A 8 -10.01 -19.34 8.55
N LEU A 9 -10.18 -20.13 9.62
CA LEU A 9 -10.72 -19.65 10.90
C LEU A 9 -9.92 -18.48 11.46
N LYS A 10 -8.61 -18.39 11.16
CA LYS A 10 -7.79 -17.24 11.55
C LYS A 10 -8.30 -15.91 10.99
N ILE A 11 -9.04 -15.95 9.89
CA ILE A 11 -9.62 -14.76 9.25
C ILE A 11 -11.07 -14.59 9.69
N VAL A 12 -11.89 -15.65 9.59
CA VAL A 12 -13.34 -15.54 9.83
C VAL A 12 -13.73 -15.52 11.31
N ASP A 13 -12.87 -16.01 12.21
CA ASP A 13 -13.07 -15.91 13.67
C ASP A 13 -12.25 -14.76 14.27
N SER A 14 -11.66 -13.89 13.44
CA SER A 14 -10.95 -12.71 13.94
C SER A 14 -11.92 -11.64 14.42
N ASP A 15 -11.56 -10.91 15.49
CA ASP A 15 -12.37 -9.81 16.01
C ASP A 15 -12.71 -8.79 14.91
N LEU A 16 -11.74 -8.46 14.05
CA LEU A 16 -11.93 -7.56 12.91
C LEU A 16 -13.04 -8.03 11.94
N PHE A 17 -13.22 -9.34 11.78
CA PHE A 17 -14.27 -9.91 10.94
C PHE A 17 -15.62 -9.97 11.67
N LEU A 18 -15.60 -10.46 12.91
CA LEU A 18 -16.80 -10.63 13.72
C LEU A 18 -17.44 -9.30 14.13
N ASP A 19 -16.65 -8.23 14.23
CA ASP A 19 -17.12 -6.85 14.48
C ASP A 19 -17.89 -6.25 13.30
N MET A 20 -17.80 -6.84 12.09
CA MET A 20 -18.54 -6.34 10.93
C MET A 20 -20.01 -6.78 10.96
N PRO A 21 -20.93 -6.01 10.36
CA PRO A 21 -22.32 -6.45 10.19
C PRO A 21 -22.42 -7.80 9.47
N LEU A 22 -23.42 -8.62 9.86
CA LEU A 22 -23.66 -9.93 9.24
C LEU A 22 -23.84 -9.84 7.71
N SER A 23 -24.41 -8.75 7.21
CA SER A 23 -24.54 -8.47 5.78
C SER A 23 -23.18 -8.32 5.09
N SER A 24 -22.22 -7.63 5.73
CA SER A 24 -20.85 -7.48 5.24
C SER A 24 -20.08 -8.81 5.29
N GLN A 25 -20.23 -9.57 6.38
CA GLN A 25 -19.66 -10.92 6.49
C GLN A 25 -20.21 -11.85 5.39
N CYS A 26 -21.53 -11.82 5.17
CA CYS A 26 -22.21 -12.58 4.12
C CYS A 26 -21.70 -12.21 2.72
N LEU A 27 -21.57 -10.90 2.44
CA LEU A 27 -21.03 -10.40 1.18
C LEU A 27 -19.59 -10.91 0.95
N TYR A 28 -18.73 -10.89 1.97
CA TYR A 28 -17.36 -11.40 1.85
C TYR A 28 -17.32 -12.88 1.43
N PHE A 29 -18.15 -13.73 2.03
CA PHE A 29 -18.26 -15.13 1.64
C PHE A 29 -18.74 -15.26 0.18
N HIS A 30 -19.77 -14.52 -0.21
CA HIS A 30 -20.32 -14.60 -1.56
C HIS A 30 -19.39 -14.07 -2.65
N LEU A 31 -18.57 -13.06 -2.35
CA LEU A 31 -17.50 -12.59 -3.23
C LEU A 31 -16.42 -13.67 -3.37
N SER A 32 -15.97 -14.24 -2.26
CA SER A 32 -14.93 -15.28 -2.24
C SER A 32 -15.36 -16.56 -2.98
N MET A 33 -16.64 -16.94 -2.90
CA MET A 33 -17.17 -18.09 -3.66
C MET A 33 -17.12 -17.89 -5.18
N ARG A 34 -17.10 -16.63 -5.65
CA ARG A 34 -17.18 -16.27 -7.08
C ARG A 34 -15.89 -15.66 -7.62
N ALA A 35 -14.85 -15.61 -6.80
CA ALA A 35 -13.53 -15.17 -7.21
C ALA A 35 -12.83 -16.24 -8.07
N ASP A 36 -11.87 -15.83 -8.88
CA ASP A 36 -10.95 -16.72 -9.61
C ASP A 36 -9.86 -17.31 -8.70
N ASP A 37 -8.91 -18.07 -9.24
CA ASP A 37 -7.89 -18.76 -8.44
C ASP A 37 -6.80 -17.84 -7.86
N ASP A 38 -6.79 -16.56 -8.23
CA ASP A 38 -5.98 -15.52 -7.60
C ASP A 38 -6.77 -14.61 -6.67
N GLY A 39 -8.09 -14.81 -6.57
CA GLY A 39 -8.96 -14.09 -5.65
C GLY A 39 -9.59 -12.84 -6.26
N PHE A 40 -9.53 -12.67 -7.58
CA PHE A 40 -10.12 -11.54 -8.28
C PHE A 40 -11.59 -11.76 -8.59
N VAL A 41 -12.36 -10.68 -8.52
CA VAL A 41 -13.79 -10.63 -8.84
C VAL A 41 -14.03 -9.46 -9.79
N ASN A 42 -14.47 -9.77 -11.01
CA ASN A 42 -14.79 -8.77 -12.04
C ASN A 42 -16.10 -8.01 -11.76
N ASN A 43 -17.10 -8.70 -11.20
CA ASN A 43 -18.48 -8.20 -11.13
C ASN A 43 -19.03 -8.07 -9.69
N PRO A 44 -18.37 -7.32 -8.79
CA PRO A 44 -18.82 -7.20 -7.39
C PRO A 44 -20.23 -6.61 -7.28
N LYS A 45 -20.55 -5.58 -8.08
CA LYS A 45 -21.91 -4.98 -8.10
C LYS A 45 -23.01 -5.96 -8.50
N LYS A 46 -22.72 -6.89 -9.42
CA LYS A 46 -23.66 -7.94 -9.81
C LYS A 46 -23.91 -8.91 -8.65
N ILE A 47 -22.86 -9.28 -7.92
CA ILE A 47 -22.96 -10.17 -6.76
C ILE A 47 -23.80 -9.52 -5.66
N ILE A 48 -23.53 -8.25 -5.35
CA ILE A 48 -24.30 -7.45 -4.38
C ILE A 48 -25.80 -7.49 -4.74
N LYS A 49 -26.15 -7.24 -6.01
CA LYS A 49 -27.53 -7.31 -6.50
C LYS A 49 -28.15 -8.70 -6.40
N ILE A 50 -27.41 -9.76 -6.71
CA ILE A 50 -27.90 -11.15 -6.66
C ILE A 50 -28.26 -11.55 -5.22
N ILE A 51 -27.45 -11.14 -4.24
CA ILE A 51 -27.65 -11.52 -2.84
C ILE A 51 -28.50 -10.52 -2.06
N GLY A 52 -28.86 -9.39 -2.66
CA GLY A 52 -29.61 -8.31 -2.00
C GLY A 52 -28.82 -7.57 -0.93
N ALA A 53 -27.49 -7.50 -1.04
CA ALA A 53 -26.65 -6.74 -0.11
C ALA A 53 -26.64 -5.24 -0.44
N ASN A 54 -26.22 -4.41 0.52
CA ASN A 54 -26.06 -2.98 0.30
C ASN A 54 -24.65 -2.68 -0.25
N GLU A 55 -24.49 -1.64 -1.07
CA GLU A 55 -23.17 -1.16 -1.49
C GLU A 55 -22.33 -0.68 -0.28
N ASP A 56 -22.96 -0.26 0.81
CA ASP A 56 -22.26 0.10 2.05
C ASP A 56 -21.52 -1.09 2.68
N ASP A 57 -22.02 -2.32 2.52
CA ASP A 57 -21.32 -3.53 2.98
C ASP A 57 -19.97 -3.69 2.27
N LEU A 58 -19.92 -3.37 0.97
CA LEU A 58 -18.67 -3.39 0.21
C LEU A 58 -17.71 -2.31 0.72
N LYS A 59 -18.21 -1.12 1.06
CA LYS A 59 -17.39 -0.05 1.63
C LYS A 59 -16.79 -0.47 2.97
N ILE A 60 -17.55 -1.17 3.82
CA ILE A 60 -17.05 -1.72 5.09
C ILE A 60 -15.91 -2.71 4.84
N LEU A 61 -16.08 -3.64 3.90
CA LEU A 61 -15.04 -4.62 3.55
C LEU A 61 -13.76 -3.95 3.02
N ILE A 62 -13.89 -2.87 2.26
CA ILE A 62 -12.75 -2.08 1.78
C ILE A 62 -12.07 -1.35 2.94
N ALA A 63 -12.85 -0.64 3.77
CA ALA A 63 -12.33 0.13 4.90
C ALA A 63 -11.63 -0.75 5.94
N LYS A 64 -12.11 -1.98 6.14
CA LYS A 64 -11.51 -2.98 7.04
C LYS A 64 -10.38 -3.79 6.38
N GLY A 65 -10.09 -3.57 5.09
CA GLY A 65 -8.98 -4.24 4.38
C GLY A 65 -9.23 -5.70 4.01
N PHE A 66 -10.48 -6.15 3.96
CA PHE A 66 -10.84 -7.50 3.49
C PHE A 66 -10.92 -7.60 1.96
N VAL A 67 -11.07 -6.45 1.30
CA VAL A 67 -11.17 -6.33 -0.16
C VAL A 67 -10.34 -5.13 -0.63
N ILE A 68 -9.58 -5.31 -1.72
CA ILE A 68 -8.89 -4.22 -2.40
C ILE A 68 -9.60 -3.95 -3.74
N VAL A 69 -9.81 -2.68 -4.06
CA VAL A 69 -10.46 -2.25 -5.32
C VAL A 69 -9.41 -1.78 -6.33
N PHE A 70 -9.67 -2.05 -7.60
CA PHE A 70 -8.92 -1.56 -8.75
C PHE A 70 -9.77 -0.66 -9.64
N ASP A 71 -9.08 0.06 -10.51
CA ASP A 71 -9.70 0.81 -11.59
C ASP A 71 -10.46 -0.17 -12.49
N GLN A 72 -11.57 0.26 -13.09
CA GLN A 72 -12.53 -0.59 -13.83
C GLN A 72 -13.49 -1.44 -12.98
N GLY A 73 -13.51 -1.28 -11.64
CA GLY A 73 -14.52 -1.91 -10.78
C GLY A 73 -14.25 -3.38 -10.46
N ILE A 74 -13.01 -3.83 -10.68
CA ILE A 74 -12.50 -5.13 -10.28
C ILE A 74 -12.06 -5.05 -8.82
N ILE A 75 -12.22 -6.15 -8.08
CA ILE A 75 -11.73 -6.26 -6.71
C ILE A 75 -10.91 -7.53 -6.53
N VAL A 76 -10.07 -7.57 -5.50
CA VAL A 76 -9.38 -8.78 -5.03
C VAL A 76 -9.65 -9.02 -3.55
N ILE A 77 -9.84 -10.28 -3.17
CA ILE A 77 -9.96 -10.72 -1.77
C ILE A 77 -8.56 -10.75 -1.14
N THR A 78 -8.34 -9.95 -0.10
CA THR A 78 -6.98 -9.75 0.47
C THR A 78 -6.39 -11.03 1.07
N HIS A 79 -7.21 -11.84 1.71
CA HIS A 79 -6.79 -13.08 2.36
C HIS A 79 -6.86 -14.32 1.45
N TRP A 80 -6.94 -14.15 0.13
CA TRP A 80 -7.22 -15.26 -0.77
C TRP A 80 -6.24 -16.43 -0.67
N LYS A 81 -4.93 -16.17 -0.74
CA LYS A 81 -3.89 -17.22 -0.68
C LYS A 81 -3.75 -17.81 0.73
N ILE A 82 -4.26 -17.13 1.77
CA ILE A 82 -4.38 -17.68 3.14
C ILE A 82 -5.51 -18.70 3.20
N ASN A 83 -6.63 -18.35 2.58
CA ASN A 83 -7.85 -19.14 2.58
C ASN A 83 -7.76 -20.35 1.64
N ASN A 84 -7.13 -20.16 0.48
CA ASN A 84 -7.15 -21.12 -0.62
C ASN A 84 -5.73 -21.48 -1.07
N PHE A 85 -5.36 -22.74 -0.83
CA PHE A 85 -4.19 -23.36 -1.43
C PHE A 85 -4.61 -24.19 -2.65
N ILE A 86 -4.29 -23.70 -3.85
CA ILE A 86 -4.65 -24.34 -5.12
C ILE A 86 -3.41 -25.03 -5.68
N ARG A 87 -3.53 -26.32 -6.00
CA ARG A 87 -2.44 -27.09 -6.60
C ARG A 87 -2.14 -26.59 -8.02
N LYS A 88 -0.86 -26.58 -8.39
CA LYS A 88 -0.36 -26.05 -9.67
C LYS A 88 -1.02 -26.67 -10.90
N ASP A 89 -1.36 -27.95 -10.85
CA ASP A 89 -2.00 -28.70 -11.95
C ASP A 89 -3.45 -28.28 -12.23
N ARG A 90 -4.11 -27.61 -11.27
CA ARG A 90 -5.50 -27.16 -11.41
C ARG A 90 -5.64 -25.64 -11.47
N TYR A 91 -4.55 -24.92 -11.17
CA TYR A 91 -4.53 -23.48 -11.07
C TYR A 91 -4.77 -22.83 -12.45
N LYS A 92 -5.69 -21.87 -12.48
CA LYS A 92 -5.94 -21.02 -13.65
C LYS A 92 -5.63 -19.56 -13.29
N PRO A 93 -4.66 -18.91 -13.95
CA PRO A 93 -4.31 -17.54 -13.62
C PRO A 93 -5.46 -16.58 -13.89
N THR A 94 -5.49 -15.49 -13.13
CA THR A 94 -6.41 -14.39 -13.37
C THR A 94 -6.18 -13.73 -14.73
N LEU A 95 -7.23 -13.13 -15.28
CA LEU A 95 -7.14 -12.27 -16.47
C LEU A 95 -6.56 -10.88 -16.14
N TYR A 96 -6.45 -10.55 -14.85
CA TYR A 96 -6.02 -9.25 -14.32
C TYR A 96 -4.54 -9.28 -13.92
N GLU A 97 -3.68 -9.67 -14.86
CA GLU A 97 -2.25 -9.85 -14.59
C GLU A 97 -1.58 -8.55 -14.14
N ASN A 98 -1.97 -7.41 -14.74
CA ASN A 98 -1.42 -6.10 -14.38
C ASN A 98 -1.76 -5.72 -12.94
N GLU A 99 -3.01 -5.93 -12.54
CA GLU A 99 -3.50 -5.69 -11.19
C GLU A 99 -2.82 -6.63 -10.20
N LEU A 100 -2.68 -7.91 -10.53
CA LEU A 100 -1.95 -8.89 -9.72
C LEU A 100 -0.49 -8.50 -9.55
N HIS A 101 0.19 -8.05 -10.60
CA HIS A 101 1.58 -7.58 -10.54
C HIS A 101 1.74 -6.31 -9.70
N SER A 102 0.70 -5.50 -9.57
CA SER A 102 0.68 -4.30 -8.71
C SER A 102 0.50 -4.63 -7.22
N LEU A 103 0.15 -5.87 -6.89
CA LEU A 103 0.01 -6.33 -5.51
C LEU A 103 1.33 -6.89 -4.98
N SER A 104 1.63 -6.58 -3.73
CA SER A 104 2.61 -7.30 -2.93
C SER A 104 1.93 -8.33 -2.03
N GLN A 105 2.70 -9.29 -1.51
CA GLN A 105 2.20 -10.31 -0.59
C GLN A 105 3.02 -10.29 0.70
N THR A 106 2.33 -10.36 1.84
CA THR A 106 2.99 -10.63 3.13
C THR A 106 3.56 -12.04 3.17
N LYS A 107 4.44 -12.31 4.14
CA LYS A 107 4.93 -13.67 4.44
C LYS A 107 3.79 -14.68 4.67
N ASN A 108 2.63 -14.20 5.10
CA ASN A 108 1.49 -15.02 5.44
C ASN A 108 0.54 -15.25 4.25
N GLY A 109 0.79 -14.62 3.08
CA GLY A 109 -0.04 -14.75 1.88
C GLY A 109 -1.18 -13.74 1.76
N MET A 110 -1.22 -12.71 2.61
CA MET A 110 -2.16 -11.58 2.45
C MET A 110 -1.69 -10.65 1.34
N TYR A 111 -2.58 -10.30 0.41
CA TYR A 111 -2.33 -9.26 -0.59
C TYR A 111 -2.31 -7.87 0.03
N ILE A 112 -1.38 -7.04 -0.43
CA ILE A 112 -1.26 -5.64 -0.09
C ILE A 112 -1.17 -4.85 -1.39
N LYS A 113 -1.96 -3.78 -1.50
CA LYS A 113 -1.81 -2.77 -2.54
C LYS A 113 -1.26 -1.52 -1.89
N GLU A 114 -0.12 -1.03 -2.38
CA GLU A 114 0.48 0.22 -1.90
C GLU A 114 -0.28 1.43 -2.45
N VAL A 115 -1.57 1.54 -2.12
CA VAL A 115 -2.32 2.79 -2.24
C VAL A 115 -2.05 3.57 -0.97
N GLY A 116 -1.62 4.82 -1.07
CA GLY A 116 -1.33 5.64 0.11
C GLY A 116 -2.57 5.97 0.93
N CYS A 117 -3.10 5.04 1.72
CA CYS A 117 -4.14 5.21 2.74
C CYS A 117 -4.12 4.01 3.73
N HIS A 118 -3.70 4.27 4.97
CA HIS A 118 -3.94 3.52 6.23
C HIS A 118 -3.96 1.99 6.20
N LEU A 119 -2.81 1.37 6.49
CA LEU A 119 -2.79 0.12 7.24
C LEU A 119 -2.81 0.46 8.73
N VAL A 120 -3.88 0.07 9.41
CA VAL A 120 -3.92 0.02 10.87
C VAL A 120 -2.97 -1.10 11.32
N ASP A 121 -1.81 -0.72 11.88
CA ASP A 121 -0.93 -1.61 12.61
C ASP A 121 -1.62 -1.99 13.93
N GLN A 122 -2.54 -2.96 13.91
CA GLN A 122 -3.09 -3.51 15.14
C GLN A 122 -2.26 -4.73 15.55
N ARG A 123 -1.20 -4.43 16.31
CA ARG A 123 -0.46 -5.38 17.12
C ARG A 123 -1.41 -6.14 18.02
N LEU A 124 -1.56 -7.44 17.77
CA LEU A 124 -2.00 -8.42 18.75
C LEU A 124 -0.87 -8.56 19.80
N SER A 125 -1.06 -7.98 20.98
CA SER A 125 -0.37 -8.44 22.18
C SER A 125 -1.39 -9.16 23.04
N SER A 126 -1.25 -10.47 23.09
CA SER A 126 -1.93 -11.37 24.01
C SER A 126 -1.64 -11.01 25.47
N GLY A 127 -2.68 -10.90 26.29
CA GLY A 127 -2.56 -10.79 27.75
C GLY A 127 -3.84 -10.31 28.41
N GLN A 128 -4.77 -11.23 28.70
CA GLN A 128 -5.74 -11.08 29.80
C GLN A 128 -5.08 -11.56 31.12
N PRO A 129 -5.61 -11.29 32.35
CA PRO A 129 -7.02 -10.98 32.68
C PRO A 129 -7.30 -9.94 33.80
N SER A 130 -8.60 -9.53 33.83
CA SER A 130 -9.48 -9.18 34.98
C SER A 130 -9.12 -8.04 35.95
N ILE A 131 -10.07 -7.12 36.19
CA ILE A 131 -10.81 -6.94 37.47
C ILE A 131 -11.76 -5.72 37.41
N ASP A 132 -12.87 -5.93 38.11
CA ASP A 132 -14.11 -5.17 38.38
C ASP A 132 -13.99 -3.69 38.85
N LYS A 133 -15.13 -2.98 38.71
CA LYS A 133 -15.64 -1.76 39.40
C LYS A 133 -15.08 -0.37 39.11
N GLY A 134 -16.01 0.57 38.85
CA GLY A 134 -15.86 1.96 39.27
C GLY A 134 -16.56 3.03 38.43
N ARG A 135 -17.83 3.29 38.74
CA ARG A 135 -18.64 4.46 38.31
C ARG A 135 -17.98 5.78 38.73
N LEU A 136 -17.96 6.81 37.87
CA LEU A 136 -18.27 8.22 38.22
C LEU A 136 -18.21 9.17 37.01
N ASP A 137 -19.29 9.94 36.88
CA ASP A 137 -19.47 11.12 36.04
C ASP A 137 -18.34 12.15 36.20
N LYS A 138 -18.00 12.88 35.12
CA LYS A 138 -18.30 14.32 34.96
C LYS A 138 -17.45 15.06 33.91
N VAL A 139 -18.18 15.83 33.10
CA VAL A 139 -17.89 17.18 32.59
C VAL A 139 -17.13 17.32 31.26
N SER A 140 -17.84 18.01 30.37
CA SER A 140 -17.49 18.56 29.07
C SER A 140 -16.25 19.44 29.05
N ILE A 141 -15.46 19.31 27.99
CA ILE A 141 -14.71 20.42 27.40
C ILE A 141 -14.91 20.35 25.88
N ASP A 142 -15.76 21.26 25.40
CA ASP A 142 -15.77 21.69 24.02
C ASP A 142 -14.47 22.43 23.72
N LYS A 143 -13.76 22.01 22.67
CA LYS A 143 -12.76 22.81 21.99
C LYS A 143 -12.62 22.31 20.56
N GLY A 144 -13.45 22.88 19.71
CA GLY A 144 -13.33 22.77 18.27
C GLY A 144 -11.91 23.03 17.78
N ARG A 145 -11.47 22.19 16.86
CA ARG A 145 -10.45 22.56 15.89
C ARG A 145 -10.84 21.92 14.57
N GLY A 146 -11.30 22.77 13.67
CA GLY A 146 -11.99 22.40 12.44
C GLY A 146 -11.21 21.42 11.58
N GLU A 147 -12.01 20.53 11.01
CA GLU A 147 -11.79 19.85 9.76
C GLU A 147 -11.31 20.89 8.72
N LYS A 148 -10.01 20.88 8.45
CA LYS A 148 -9.49 21.30 7.16
C LYS A 148 -9.17 20.03 6.41
N GLU A 149 -10.12 19.62 5.59
CA GLU A 149 -9.88 18.82 4.40
C GLU A 149 -8.76 19.50 3.61
N ASN A 150 -7.52 19.08 3.85
CA ASN A 150 -6.43 19.44 2.95
C ASN A 150 -6.60 18.57 1.72
N GLN A 151 -7.03 19.20 0.64
CA GLN A 151 -6.94 18.70 -0.72
C GLN A 151 -5.57 18.05 -0.89
N ALA A 152 -5.51 16.71 -0.89
CA ALA A 152 -4.26 16.00 -1.05
C ALA A 152 -3.76 16.31 -2.47
N ALA A 153 -2.69 17.10 -2.57
CA ALA A 153 -2.07 17.44 -3.84
C ALA A 153 -1.82 16.18 -4.67
N PRO A 154 -2.03 16.22 -5.99
CA PRO A 154 -1.82 15.07 -6.85
C PRO A 154 -0.40 14.53 -6.69
N ILE A 155 -0.32 13.23 -6.40
CA ILE A 155 0.93 12.53 -6.16
C ILE A 155 1.39 11.93 -7.48
N SER A 156 2.62 12.25 -7.88
CA SER A 156 3.21 11.75 -9.12
C SER A 156 4.32 10.73 -8.83
N PHE A 157 4.48 9.79 -9.76
CA PHE A 157 5.52 8.76 -9.71
C PHE A 157 6.62 9.09 -10.70
N TYR A 158 7.87 9.12 -10.21
CA TYR A 158 9.04 9.53 -10.96
C TYR A 158 10.08 8.41 -11.08
N GLY A 159 11.05 8.62 -11.98
CA GLY A 159 12.13 7.67 -12.29
C GLY A 159 11.72 6.58 -13.29
N LYS A 160 12.72 5.91 -13.85
CA LYS A 160 12.60 4.90 -14.91
C LYS A 160 11.62 3.78 -14.60
N TYR A 161 11.50 3.41 -13.32
CA TYR A 161 10.62 2.35 -12.86
C TYR A 161 9.34 2.85 -12.19
N GLN A 162 9.06 4.16 -12.24
CA GLN A 162 7.88 4.80 -11.64
C GLN A 162 7.63 4.40 -10.17
N ASN A 163 8.70 4.25 -9.42
CA ASN A 163 8.70 3.77 -8.03
C ASN A 163 9.17 4.83 -7.02
N VAL A 164 9.41 6.07 -7.47
CA VAL A 164 9.71 7.21 -6.61
C VAL A 164 8.49 8.11 -6.52
N ARG A 165 7.77 8.01 -5.40
CA ARG A 165 6.59 8.80 -5.09
C ARG A 165 6.97 10.17 -4.54
N LEU A 166 6.53 11.25 -5.21
CA LEU A 166 6.69 12.64 -4.77
C LEU A 166 5.42 13.43 -5.05
N THR A 167 5.03 14.34 -4.16
CA THR A 167 4.04 15.37 -4.48
C THR A 167 4.64 16.40 -5.44
N GLU A 168 3.79 17.17 -6.13
CA GLU A 168 4.26 18.25 -7.00
C GLU A 168 5.06 19.30 -6.21
N GLU A 169 4.64 19.61 -4.99
CA GLU A 169 5.37 20.50 -4.07
C GLU A 169 6.75 19.93 -3.67
N GLU A 170 6.84 18.63 -3.38
CA GLU A 170 8.10 17.97 -3.05
C GLU A 170 9.05 17.93 -4.24
N TYR A 171 8.54 17.65 -5.43
CA TYR A 171 9.32 17.68 -6.66
C TYR A 171 9.88 19.08 -6.93
N HIS A 172 9.07 20.12 -6.78
CA HIS A 172 9.52 21.51 -6.89
C HIS A 172 10.60 21.85 -5.84
N LYS A 173 10.40 21.48 -4.57
CA LYS A 173 11.40 21.68 -3.51
C LYS A 173 12.72 20.96 -3.82
N LEU A 174 12.67 19.74 -4.37
CA LEU A 174 13.87 19.04 -4.83
C LEU A 174 14.52 19.77 -5.99
N LYS A 175 13.75 20.22 -6.99
CA LYS A 175 14.26 20.97 -8.13
C LYS A 175 14.96 22.26 -7.71
N ASP A 176 14.43 22.98 -6.74
CA ASP A 176 15.04 24.21 -6.23
C ASP A 176 16.34 23.92 -5.44
N LYS A 177 16.37 22.86 -4.63
CA LYS A 177 17.52 22.54 -3.75
C LYS A 177 18.65 21.77 -4.46
N LEU A 178 18.30 20.86 -5.37
CA LEU A 178 19.25 19.96 -6.07
C LEU A 178 19.53 20.40 -7.51
N GLN A 179 18.72 21.30 -8.09
CA GLN A 179 18.88 21.85 -9.44
C GLN A 179 19.06 20.74 -10.49
N SER A 180 20.20 20.71 -11.20
CA SER A 180 20.51 19.72 -12.24
C SER A 180 20.69 18.30 -11.70
N HIS A 181 20.82 18.11 -10.38
CA HIS A 181 20.99 16.79 -9.78
C HIS A 181 19.67 16.12 -9.40
N THR A 182 18.53 16.81 -9.51
CA THR A 182 17.22 16.28 -9.10
C THR A 182 16.86 14.99 -9.83
N ASP A 183 16.89 15.00 -11.16
CA ASP A 183 16.54 13.81 -11.95
C ASP A 183 17.53 12.66 -11.74
N ILE A 184 18.81 12.98 -11.53
CA ILE A 184 19.87 11.98 -11.26
C ILE A 184 19.60 11.28 -9.92
N MET A 185 19.21 12.02 -8.89
CA MET A 185 18.96 11.46 -7.56
C MET A 185 17.65 10.66 -7.53
N ILE A 186 16.61 11.14 -8.22
CA ILE A 186 15.36 10.39 -8.44
C ILE A 186 15.68 9.07 -9.15
N GLU A 187 16.47 9.09 -10.22
CA GLU A 187 16.88 7.89 -10.95
C GLU A 187 17.71 6.92 -10.10
N LYS A 188 18.62 7.45 -9.29
CA LYS A 188 19.45 6.65 -8.38
C LYS A 188 18.59 5.91 -7.36
N LEU A 189 17.63 6.59 -6.75
CA LEU A 189 16.68 5.98 -5.83
C LEU A 189 15.78 4.97 -6.55
N SER A 190 15.27 5.32 -7.73
CA SER A 190 14.44 4.44 -8.57
C SER A 190 15.13 3.12 -8.87
N ARG A 191 16.39 3.16 -9.32
CA ARG A 191 17.20 1.96 -9.57
C ARG A 191 17.47 1.17 -8.29
N TYR A 192 17.81 1.84 -7.20
CA TYR A 192 18.16 1.16 -5.96
C TYR A 192 16.97 0.42 -5.34
N ILE A 193 15.78 1.04 -5.31
CA ILE A 193 14.56 0.37 -4.85
C ILE A 193 14.30 -0.86 -5.72
N LYS A 194 14.45 -0.74 -7.04
CA LYS A 194 14.22 -1.85 -7.98
C LYS A 194 15.22 -2.99 -7.79
N SER A 195 16.50 -2.69 -7.55
CA SER A 195 17.55 -3.71 -7.44
C SER A 195 17.69 -4.33 -6.05
N SER A 196 17.45 -3.55 -4.99
CA SER A 196 17.62 -4.01 -3.61
C SER A 196 16.34 -4.50 -2.95
N GLY A 197 15.17 -4.13 -3.49
CA GLY A 197 13.87 -4.38 -2.86
C GLY A 197 13.65 -3.61 -1.56
N LYS A 198 14.52 -2.64 -1.21
CA LYS A 198 14.34 -1.80 -0.03
C LYS A 198 13.21 -0.80 -0.21
N TYR A 199 12.46 -0.60 0.86
CA TYR A 199 11.35 0.33 0.92
C TYR A 199 11.70 1.54 1.80
N TYR A 200 11.36 2.73 1.34
CA TYR A 200 11.57 3.99 2.04
C TYR A 200 10.22 4.68 2.26
N LYS A 201 9.92 5.07 3.51
CA LYS A 201 8.64 5.68 3.88
C LYS A 201 8.41 7.05 3.22
N ASP A 202 9.50 7.80 3.03
CA ASP A 202 9.49 9.14 2.47
C ASP A 202 10.64 9.25 1.44
N HIS A 203 10.28 9.23 0.16
CA HIS A 203 11.26 9.30 -0.92
C HIS A 203 11.90 10.68 -1.05
N TYR A 204 11.18 11.75 -0.69
CA TYR A 204 11.69 13.11 -0.68
C TYR A 204 12.85 13.24 0.32
N VAL A 205 12.63 12.84 1.57
CA VAL A 205 13.67 12.87 2.62
C VAL A 205 14.82 11.92 2.29
N THR A 206 14.54 10.76 1.69
CA THR A 206 15.58 9.81 1.27
C THR A 206 16.50 10.42 0.21
N ILE A 207 15.92 11.08 -0.80
CA ILE A 207 16.67 11.79 -1.85
C ILE A 207 17.51 12.92 -1.23
N LEU A 208 16.92 13.68 -0.30
CA LEU A 208 17.64 14.75 0.40
C LEU A 208 18.83 14.24 1.19
N ASN A 209 18.65 13.19 2.00
CA ASN A 209 19.71 12.63 2.82
C ASN A 209 20.84 12.07 1.95
N TRP A 210 20.51 11.32 0.91
CA TRP A 210 21.53 10.81 -0.02
C TRP A 210 22.26 11.94 -0.74
N TYR A 211 21.56 13.01 -1.11
CA TYR A 211 22.21 14.17 -1.71
C TYR A 211 23.11 14.89 -0.70
N GLU A 212 22.70 15.02 0.56
CA GLU A 212 23.52 15.66 1.60
C GLU A 212 24.75 14.82 1.98
N GLU A 213 24.67 13.49 1.91
CA GLU A 213 25.81 12.59 2.08
C GLU A 213 26.74 12.57 0.85
N ASP A 214 26.20 12.75 -0.35
CA ASP A 214 26.96 12.72 -1.61
C ASP A 214 27.46 14.10 -2.07
N LYS A 215 26.91 15.23 -1.57
CA LYS A 215 27.27 16.58 -2.04
C LYS A 215 28.77 16.90 -1.85
N ASP A 216 29.38 16.39 -0.78
CA ASP A 216 30.80 16.61 -0.49
C ASP A 216 31.69 15.74 -1.38
N LYS A 217 31.24 14.52 -1.72
CA LYS A 217 31.89 13.63 -2.71
C LYS A 217 31.73 14.15 -4.14
N LEU A 218 30.61 14.78 -4.45
CA LEU A 218 30.32 15.41 -5.74
C LEU A 218 31.10 16.72 -5.92
N ARG A 219 31.25 17.54 -4.87
CA ARG A 219 32.13 18.74 -4.86
C ARG A 219 33.61 18.38 -5.05
N GLN A 220 34.11 17.33 -4.39
CA GLN A 220 35.49 16.87 -4.60
C GLN A 220 35.73 16.31 -6.01
N LYS A 221 34.74 15.66 -6.64
CA LYS A 221 34.86 15.20 -8.04
C LYS A 221 34.92 16.36 -9.05
N VAL A 222 34.23 17.47 -8.78
CA VAL A 222 34.30 18.68 -9.61
C VAL A 222 35.63 19.41 -9.40
N LEU A 223 36.16 19.51 -8.17
CA LEU A 223 37.51 20.06 -7.93
C LEU A 223 38.61 19.18 -8.54
N ASN A 224 38.57 17.86 -8.40
CA ASN A 224 39.56 16.95 -8.99
C ASN A 224 39.49 16.90 -10.52
N LYS A 225 38.34 17.22 -11.11
CA LYS A 225 38.23 17.41 -12.57
C LYS A 225 38.80 18.76 -13.00
N LYS A 226 38.66 19.83 -12.19
CA LYS A 226 39.25 21.15 -12.46
C LYS A 226 40.79 21.13 -12.35
N MET A 227 41.34 20.45 -11.36
CA MET A 227 42.81 20.31 -11.15
C MET A 227 43.51 19.43 -12.20
N ASN A 228 42.77 18.61 -12.97
CA ASN A 228 43.32 17.79 -14.05
C ASN A 228 43.39 18.51 -15.42
N TYR A 229 42.84 19.72 -15.53
CA TYR A 229 43.05 20.57 -16.73
C TYR A 229 44.24 21.53 -16.56
N ASP A 230 44.70 21.80 -15.34
CA ASP A 230 45.84 22.70 -15.08
C ASP A 230 47.21 21.99 -15.01
N VAL A 231 47.27 20.67 -15.22
CA VAL A 231 48.55 19.91 -15.31
C VAL A 231 48.87 19.50 -16.76
N GLY A 232 48.10 20.02 -17.73
CA GLY A 232 48.25 19.72 -19.16
C GLY A 232 48.96 20.77 -20.01
N GLU A 233 49.33 21.93 -19.45
CA GLU A 233 50.07 22.97 -20.17
C GLU A 233 51.16 23.58 -19.29
N SER A 234 52.29 22.88 -19.16
CA SER A 234 53.59 23.54 -19.02
C SER A 234 54.72 22.52 -19.17
N LEU A 235 55.29 22.54 -20.38
CA LEU A 235 56.66 22.20 -20.81
C LEU A 235 57.20 20.79 -20.53
#